data_AF-A0A2E7Z2Z7-F1
#
_entry.id   AF-A0A2E7Z2Z7-F1
#
_cell.length_a   1.000
_cell.length_b   1.000
_cell.length_c   1.000
_cell.angle_alpha   90.00
_cell.angle_beta   90.00
_cell.angle_gamma   90.00
#
_symmetry.space_group_name_H-M   'P 1'
#
loop_
_entity.id
_entity.type
_entity.pdbx_description
1 polymer ?
#
loop_
_entity_poly.entity_id
_entity_poly.type
_entity_poly.pdbx_seq_one_letter_code
_entity_poly.pdbx_strand_id
1 'polypeptide(L)'
;MLDGDQIIGSFILFLENPSDGATWVGNIFINRDDQDLGAGTAAMEFIHETYPAEICRLETPGWAIRNHHFYEKSGYRKVKES
;
A
#
# COMPACT_ATOMS: atom_id res chain seq x y z
N MET A 1 -3.03 11.06 4.22
CA MET A 1 -3.40 11.39 2.83
C MET A 1 -4.36 12.55 2.87
N LEU A 2 -4.18 13.55 2.03
CA LEU A 2 -4.99 14.77 2.05
C LEU A 2 -5.66 14.99 0.69
N ASP A 3 -6.91 15.45 0.71
CA ASP A 3 -7.54 16.15 -0.41
C ASP A 3 -7.88 17.57 0.07
N GLY A 4 -7.12 18.56 -0.40
CA GLY A 4 -7.07 19.89 0.21
C GLY A 4 -6.69 19.81 1.69
N ASP A 5 -7.57 20.31 2.57
CA ASP A 5 -7.38 20.31 4.03
C ASP A 5 -8.01 19.08 4.72
N GLN A 6 -8.67 18.20 3.97
CA GLN A 6 -9.36 17.02 4.52
C GLN A 6 -8.42 15.81 4.56
N ILE A 7 -8.37 15.13 5.71
CA ILE A 7 -7.74 13.81 5.82
C ILE A 7 -8.67 12.75 5.23
N ILE A 8 -8.26 12.18 4.09
CA ILE A 8 -9.03 11.16 3.35
C ILE A 8 -8.57 9.72 3.63
N GLY A 9 -7.48 9.55 4.37
CA GLY A 9 -6.89 8.24 4.60
C GLY A 9 -5.51 8.29 5.23
N SER A 10 -4.98 7.11 5.51
CA SER A 10 -3.68 6.90 6.13
C SER A 10 -3.03 5.61 5.65
N PHE A 11 -1.73 5.50 5.87
CA PHE A 11 -0.99 4.27 5.66
C PHE A 11 0.02 4.10 6.79
N ILE A 12 0.42 2.85 7.02
CA ILE A 12 1.46 2.48 7.99
C ILE A 12 2.53 1.72 7.24
N LEU A 13 3.77 2.19 7.36
CA LEU A 13 4.97 1.50 6.89
C LEU A 13 5.80 1.02 8.07
N PHE A 14 6.29 -0.20 7.95
CA PHE A 14 7.38 -0.70 8.78
C PHE A 14 8.62 -0.76 7.89
N LEU A 15 9.59 0.10 8.19
CA LEU A 15 10.88 0.08 7.54
C LEU A 15 11.74 -0.93 8.30
N GLU A 16 12.08 -2.05 7.67
CA GLU A 16 13.08 -2.96 8.23
C GLU A 16 14.45 -2.27 8.24
N ASN A 17 15.42 -2.86 8.95
CA ASN A 17 16.73 -2.27 9.07
C ASN A 17 17.28 -1.91 7.67
N PRO A 18 17.95 -0.76 7.48
CA PRO A 18 18.41 -0.33 6.15
C PRO A 18 19.31 -1.35 5.44
N SER A 19 19.93 -2.28 6.18
CA SER A 19 20.70 -3.40 5.64
C SER A 19 19.87 -4.51 4.98
N ASP A 20 18.59 -4.63 5.34
CA ASP A 20 17.75 -5.78 5.02
C ASP A 20 16.92 -5.57 3.74
N GLY A 21 16.92 -4.33 3.21
CA GLY A 21 16.39 -4.00 1.89
C GLY A 21 14.88 -4.16 1.73
N ALA A 22 14.13 -4.30 2.83
CA ALA A 22 12.69 -4.57 2.80
C ALA A 22 11.84 -3.50 3.49
N THR A 23 10.69 -3.20 2.87
CA THR A 23 9.63 -2.36 3.43
C THR A 23 8.36 -3.19 3.56
N TRP A 24 7.66 -3.05 4.69
CA TRP A 24 6.36 -3.69 4.89
C TRP A 24 5.25 -2.64 4.94
N VAL A 25 4.29 -2.75 4.02
CA VAL A 25 3.06 -1.95 4.05
C VAL A 25 2.07 -2.64 4.98
N GLY A 26 1.98 -2.16 6.21
CA GLY A 26 1.11 -2.73 7.23
C GLY A 26 -0.36 -2.45 6.99
N ASN A 27 -0.67 -1.22 6.57
CA ASN A 27 -2.03 -0.81 6.27
C ASN A 27 -2.04 0.29 5.22
N ILE A 28 -3.05 0.25 4.36
CA ILE A 28 -3.50 1.39 3.57
C ILE A 28 -5.01 1.48 3.77
N PHE A 29 -5.46 2.61 4.27
CA PHE A 29 -6.86 2.89 4.49
C PHE A 29 -7.25 4.21 3.84
N ILE A 30 -8.37 4.18 3.13
CA ILE A 30 -8.99 5.34 2.50
C ILE A 30 -10.44 5.35 2.93
N ASN A 31 -10.92 6.51 3.38
CA ASN A 31 -12.32 6.74 3.73
C ASN A 31 -13.21 6.26 2.58
N ARG A 32 -14.33 5.63 2.91
CA ARG A 32 -15.23 5.00 1.92
C ARG A 32 -15.63 5.96 0.79
N ASP A 33 -15.96 7.20 1.13
CA ASP A 33 -16.45 8.20 0.17
C ASP A 33 -15.33 8.73 -0.75
N ASP A 34 -14.07 8.47 -0.40
CA ASP A 34 -12.87 8.91 -1.11
C ASP A 34 -12.19 7.73 -1.87
N GLN A 35 -12.81 6.54 -1.88
CA GLN A 35 -12.32 5.37 -2.62
C GLN A 35 -12.60 5.50 -4.14
N ASP A 36 -11.84 4.76 -4.95
CA ASP A 36 -11.93 4.79 -6.43
C ASP A 36 -11.56 6.11 -7.12
N LEU A 37 -11.09 7.11 -6.38
CA LEU A 37 -10.64 8.40 -6.90
C LEU A 37 -9.10 8.48 -7.12
N GLY A 38 -8.42 7.35 -7.09
CA GLY A 38 -6.97 7.27 -7.34
C GLY A 38 -6.07 7.47 -6.12
N ALA A 39 -6.62 7.82 -4.95
CA ALA A 39 -5.84 8.06 -3.72
C ALA A 39 -4.96 6.86 -3.31
N GLY A 40 -5.44 5.62 -3.51
CA GLY A 40 -4.66 4.41 -3.23
C GLY A 40 -3.46 4.27 -4.14
N THR A 41 -3.63 4.53 -5.44
CA THR A 41 -2.52 4.49 -6.41
C THR A 41 -1.48 5.56 -6.06
N ALA A 42 -1.93 6.79 -5.81
CA ALA A 42 -1.04 7.89 -5.42
C ALA A 42 -0.28 7.59 -4.12
N ALA A 43 -0.92 6.92 -3.15
CA ALA A 43 -0.26 6.48 -1.94
C ALA A 43 0.83 5.43 -2.22
N MET A 44 0.56 4.46 -3.09
CA MET A 44 1.55 3.43 -3.46
C MET A 44 2.74 4.02 -4.20
N GLU A 45 2.50 4.92 -5.16
CA GLU A 45 3.54 5.64 -5.88
C GLU A 45 4.42 6.43 -4.90
N PHE A 46 3.79 7.20 -4.00
CA PHE A 46 4.51 7.94 -2.97
C PHE A 46 5.37 7.03 -2.08
N ILE A 47 4.84 5.89 -1.65
CA ILE A 47 5.57 4.91 -0.83
C ILE A 47 6.81 4.39 -1.58
N HIS A 48 6.65 3.99 -2.85
CA HIS A 48 7.74 3.43 -3.66
C HIS A 48 8.82 4.46 -3.98
N GLU A 49 8.44 5.71 -4.23
CA GLU A 49 9.38 6.80 -4.51
C GLU A 49 10.13 7.27 -3.26
N THR A 50 9.43 7.38 -2.13
CA THR A 50 9.99 7.94 -0.88
C THR A 50 10.80 6.91 -0.09
N TYR A 51 10.39 5.64 -0.13
CA TYR A 51 11.00 4.55 0.63
C TYR A 51 11.43 3.41 -0.30
N PRO A 52 12.41 3.65 -1.18
CA PRO A 52 12.86 2.62 -2.11
C PRO A 52 13.43 1.42 -1.34
N ALA A 53 12.96 0.24 -1.72
CA ALA A 53 13.36 -1.04 -1.13
C ALA A 53 13.53 -2.08 -2.25
N GLU A 54 14.44 -3.02 -2.06
CA GLU A 54 14.58 -4.16 -2.98
C GLU A 54 13.32 -5.04 -2.94
N ILE A 55 12.73 -5.17 -1.74
CA ILE A 55 11.53 -5.97 -1.52
C ILE A 55 10.49 -5.14 -0.77
N CYS A 56 9.33 -4.91 -1.38
CA CYS A 56 8.16 -4.38 -0.67
C CYS A 56 7.13 -5.49 -0.46
N ARG A 57 6.65 -5.67 0.78
CA ARG A 57 5.72 -6.74 1.17
C ARG A 57 4.48 -6.16 1.81
N LEU A 58 3.39 -6.91 1.76
CA LEU A 58 2.14 -6.64 2.46
C LEU A 58 1.36 -7.94 2.62
N GLU A 59 0.34 -7.90 3.47
CA GLU A 59 -0.66 -8.97 3.58
C GLU A 59 -2.03 -8.41 3.22
N THR A 60 -2.84 -9.24 2.55
CA THR A 60 -4.24 -8.94 2.35
C THR A 60 -5.05 -10.24 2.44
N PRO A 61 -6.20 -10.26 3.14
CA PRO A 61 -6.98 -11.49 3.29
C PRO A 61 -7.41 -12.10 1.95
N GLY A 62 -7.45 -13.42 1.84
CA GLY A 62 -7.82 -14.12 0.60
C GLY A 62 -9.19 -13.72 0.02
N TRP A 63 -10.15 -13.34 0.88
CA TRP A 63 -11.48 -12.90 0.46
C TRP A 63 -11.52 -11.46 -0.10
N ALA A 64 -10.47 -10.66 0.11
CA ALA A 64 -10.43 -9.25 -0.30
C ALA A 64 -10.02 -9.08 -1.77
N ILE A 65 -10.75 -9.71 -2.70
CA ILE A 65 -10.40 -9.81 -4.14
C ILE A 65 -10.04 -8.46 -4.78
N ARG A 66 -10.78 -7.40 -4.40
CA ARG A 66 -10.51 -6.05 -4.88
C ARG A 66 -9.12 -5.53 -4.46
N ASN A 67 -8.68 -5.86 -3.25
CA ASN A 67 -7.34 -5.49 -2.78
C ASN A 67 -6.26 -6.25 -3.54
N HIS A 68 -6.46 -7.54 -3.79
CA HIS A 68 -5.53 -8.33 -4.62
C HIS A 68 -5.35 -7.68 -5.99
N HIS A 69 -6.43 -7.35 -6.69
CA HIS A 69 -6.35 -6.66 -7.98
C HIS A 69 -5.70 -5.27 -7.91
N PHE A 70 -5.95 -4.53 -6.84
CA PHE A 70 -5.29 -3.24 -6.61
C PHE A 70 -3.77 -3.42 -6.49
N TYR A 71 -3.31 -4.32 -5.63
CA TYR A 71 -1.87 -4.54 -5.43
C TYR A 71 -1.20 -5.15 -6.66
N GLU A 72 -1.86 -6.06 -7.38
CA GLU A 72 -1.35 -6.59 -8.66
C GLU A 72 -1.12 -5.47 -9.69
N LYS A 73 -2.05 -4.51 -9.80
CA LYS A 73 -1.89 -3.32 -10.65
C LYS A 73 -0.76 -2.41 -10.17
N SER A 74 -0.49 -2.37 -8.86
CA SER A 74 0.65 -1.67 -8.27
C SER A 74 1.98 -2.44 -8.34
N GLY A 75 2.04 -3.54 -9.11
CA GLY A 75 3.28 -4.30 -9.37
C GLY A 75 3.56 -5.44 -8.37
N TYR A 76 2.64 -5.73 -7.46
CA TYR A 76 2.79 -6.84 -6.52
C TYR A 76 2.39 -8.17 -7.15
N ARG A 77 2.91 -9.25 -6.59
CA ARG A 77 2.48 -10.62 -6.93
C ARG A 77 2.24 -11.41 -5.65
N LYS A 78 1.23 -12.27 -5.66
CA LYS A 78 1.00 -13.22 -4.56
C LYS A 78 2.18 -14.20 -4.48
N VAL A 79 2.80 -14.31 -3.31
CA VAL A 79 3.93 -15.22 -3.05
C VAL A 79 3.58 -16.36 -2.09
N LYS A 80 2.54 -16.18 -1.26
CA LYS A 80 2.05 -17.15 -0.29
C LYS A 80 0.57 -16.87 0.01
N GLU A 81 -0.16 -17.93 0.34
CA GLU A 81 -1.50 -17.90 0.93
C GLU A 81 -1.54 -19.03 1.98
N SER A 82 -2.20 -18.80 3.10
CA SER A 82 -2.28 -19.74 4.23
C SER A 82 -3.68 -19.76 4.80
#